data_AF-A0A8T3MEX2-F1
#
_entry.id   AF-A0A8T3MEX2-F1
#
_cell.length_a   1.000
_cell.length_b   1.000
_cell.length_c   1.000
_cell.angle_alpha   90.00
_cell.angle_beta   90.00
_cell.angle_gamma   90.00
#
_symmetry.space_group_name_H-M   'P 1'
#
loop_
_entity.id
_entity.type
_entity.pdbx_description
1 polymer ?
#
loop_
_entity_poly.entity_id
_entity_poly.type
_entity_poly.pdbx_seq_one_letter_code
_entity_poly.pdbx_strand_id
1 'polypeptide(L)'
;MHVGVADVRPAAGSWRTKWLIGNDGRDDLALTRIHAPHRRYRADPRALDIAIGPDQTTALDLDLRVDAAGGEIENAFLILTLGSGASAWRILTRLRVRMDGGVPWPLVERIDVQEVGFSGSG
;
A
#
# COMPACT_ATOMS: atom_id res chain seq x y z
N MET A 1 -11.03 -7.07 2.03
CA MET A 1 -9.73 -6.51 2.43
C MET A 1 -9.83 -5.02 2.43
N HIS A 2 -9.25 -4.42 3.46
CA HIS A 2 -9.16 -2.97 3.60
C HIS A 2 -7.72 -2.53 3.77
N VAL A 3 -7.45 -1.29 3.37
CA VAL A 3 -6.16 -0.62 3.55
C VAL A 3 -6.46 0.75 4.14
N GLY A 4 -5.75 1.10 5.20
CA GLY A 4 -5.90 2.37 5.91
C GLY A 4 -4.55 2.97 6.30
N VAL A 5 -4.61 4.20 6.78
CA VAL A 5 -3.45 4.96 7.25
C VAL A 5 -3.66 5.24 8.73
N ALA A 6 -2.75 4.75 9.57
CA ALA A 6 -2.81 4.97 11.02
C ALA A 6 -2.05 6.23 11.45
N ASP A 7 -0.90 6.50 10.82
CA ASP A 7 -0.02 7.59 11.20
C ASP A 7 0.90 7.98 10.04
N VAL A 8 1.33 9.25 10.01
CA VAL A 8 2.37 9.76 9.13
C VAL A 8 3.30 10.65 9.94
N ARG A 9 4.59 10.32 9.91
CA ARG A 9 5.61 11.01 10.70
C ARG A 9 6.87 11.30 9.87
N PRO A 10 7.60 12.38 10.17
CA PRO A 10 8.89 12.63 9.52
C PRO A 10 9.89 11.52 9.85
N ALA A 11 10.69 11.15 8.86
CA ALA A 11 11.86 10.28 8.99
C ALA A 11 13.05 10.97 8.30
N ALA A 12 14.29 10.56 8.59
CA ALA A 12 15.48 11.28 8.12
C ALA A 12 15.53 11.44 6.58
N GLY A 13 15.10 12.62 6.08
CA GLY A 13 14.99 12.91 4.65
C GLY A 13 13.80 12.25 3.93
N SER A 14 12.82 11.72 4.67
CA SER A 14 11.65 11.02 4.13
C SER A 14 10.43 11.12 5.05
N TRP A 15 9.34 10.47 4.69
CA TRP A 15 8.16 10.31 5.54
C TRP A 15 7.95 8.84 5.85
N ARG A 16 7.60 8.51 7.09
CA ARG A 16 7.20 7.17 7.48
C ARG A 16 5.70 7.14 7.64
N THR A 17 5.04 6.33 6.82
CA THR A 17 3.59 6.09 6.92
C THR A 17 3.36 4.73 7.56
N LYS A 18 2.52 4.69 8.60
CA LYS A 18 2.02 3.46 9.18
C LYS A 18 0.73 3.07 8.48
N TRP A 19 0.78 1.95 7.75
CA TRP A 19 -0.35 1.37 7.04
C TRP A 19 -1.04 0.33 7.90
N LEU A 20 -2.37 0.29 7.80
CA LEU A 20 -3.21 -0.79 8.32
C LEU A 20 -3.69 -1.62 7.14
N ILE A 21 -3.45 -2.92 7.19
CA ILE A 21 -3.84 -3.84 6.12
C ILE A 21 -4.63 -4.98 6.76
N GLY A 22 -5.90 -5.11 6.36
CA GLY A 22 -6.79 -6.11 6.95
C GLY A 22 -7.37 -7.09 5.94
N ASN A 23 -7.52 -8.31 6.41
CA ASN A 23 -8.07 -9.43 5.66
C ASN A 23 -9.55 -9.65 6.03
N ASP A 24 -10.45 -9.02 5.28
CA ASP A 24 -11.90 -9.27 5.42
C ASP A 24 -12.37 -10.54 4.66
N GLY A 25 -11.42 -11.38 4.22
CA GLY A 25 -11.66 -12.65 3.57
C GLY A 25 -11.75 -13.81 4.57
N ARG A 26 -11.93 -15.02 4.05
CA ARG A 26 -12.07 -16.24 4.87
C ARG A 26 -10.81 -17.10 4.93
N ASP A 27 -9.87 -16.85 4.02
CA ASP A 27 -8.62 -17.59 3.91
C ASP A 27 -7.46 -16.77 4.45
N ASP A 28 -6.43 -17.45 4.94
CA ASP A 28 -5.17 -16.79 5.33
C ASP A 28 -4.51 -16.12 4.12
N LEU A 29 -3.98 -14.91 4.34
CA LEU A 29 -3.22 -14.17 3.34
C LEU A 29 -1.77 -13.99 3.78
N ALA A 30 -0.84 -14.21 2.86
CA ALA A 30 0.57 -13.87 3.03
C ALA A 30 0.88 -12.56 2.31
N LEU A 31 1.18 -11.50 3.05
CA LEU A 31 1.68 -10.24 2.50
C LEU A 31 3.17 -10.37 2.20
N THR A 32 3.51 -10.43 0.91
CA THR A 32 4.86 -10.75 0.43
C THR A 32 5.62 -9.55 -0.11
N ARG A 33 4.91 -8.49 -0.52
CA ARG A 33 5.54 -7.27 -1.03
C ARG A 33 4.69 -6.03 -0.81
N ILE A 34 5.36 -4.92 -0.56
CA ILE A 34 4.77 -3.57 -0.55
C ILE A 34 5.68 -2.60 -1.32
N HIS A 35 5.08 -1.65 -2.04
CA HIS A 35 5.79 -0.50 -2.63
C HIS A 35 4.83 0.63 -3.02
N ALA A 36 5.39 1.79 -3.33
CA ALA A 36 4.67 2.91 -3.95
C ALA A 36 5.47 3.41 -5.16
N PRO A 37 4.97 3.32 -6.40
CA PRO A 37 5.77 3.63 -7.59
C PRO A 37 5.62 5.08 -8.09
N HIS A 38 4.83 5.92 -7.44
CA HIS A 38 4.52 7.25 -7.99
C HIS A 38 5.73 8.21 -7.90
N ARG A 39 6.04 8.94 -8.97
CA ARG A 39 7.24 9.82 -9.05
C ARG A 39 7.43 10.76 -7.84
N ARG A 40 6.33 11.34 -7.35
CA ARG A 40 6.29 12.30 -6.23
C ARG A 40 5.92 11.65 -4.88
N TYR A 41 5.57 10.37 -4.86
CA TYR A 41 5.20 9.63 -3.65
C TYR A 41 5.64 8.18 -3.83
N ARG A 42 6.90 7.89 -3.47
CA ARG A 42 7.53 6.60 -3.79
C ARG A 42 8.19 5.92 -2.61
N ALA A 43 8.11 4.59 -2.62
CA ALA A 43 8.85 3.70 -1.76
C ALA A 43 9.36 2.54 -2.63
N ASP A 44 10.64 2.22 -2.48
CA ASP A 44 11.26 1.11 -3.19
C ASP A 44 10.62 -0.23 -2.74
N PRO A 45 10.56 -1.25 -3.62
CA PRO A 45 9.99 -2.54 -3.26
C PRO A 45 10.64 -3.17 -2.05
N ARG A 46 9.80 -3.51 -1.06
CA ARG A 46 10.19 -4.23 0.15
C ARG A 46 9.53 -5.61 0.16
N ALA A 47 10.36 -6.64 0.27
CA ALA A 47 9.92 -8.00 0.54
C ALA A 47 9.42 -8.09 1.99
N LEU A 48 8.38 -8.88 2.19
CA LEU A 48 7.71 -9.11 3.45
C LEU A 48 7.42 -10.61 3.61
N ASP A 49 7.24 -11.02 4.85
CA ASP A 49 6.74 -12.34 5.20
C ASP A 49 5.80 -12.15 6.40
N ILE A 50 4.57 -11.72 6.11
CA ILE A 50 3.56 -11.38 7.12
C ILE A 50 2.29 -12.15 6.80
N ALA A 51 1.89 -13.04 7.72
CA ALA A 51 0.59 -13.70 7.66
C ALA A 51 -0.50 -12.78 8.23
N ILE A 52 -1.66 -12.73 7.56
CA ILE A 52 -2.85 -11.99 7.97
C ILE A 52 -4.02 -12.97 7.92
N GLY A 53 -4.44 -13.45 9.09
CA GLY A 53 -5.58 -14.36 9.20
C GLY A 53 -6.92 -13.67 8.92
N PRO A 54 -8.01 -14.44 8.78
CA PRO A 54 -9.36 -13.90 8.61
C PRO A 54 -9.72 -12.92 9.71
N ASP A 55 -10.36 -11.81 9.34
CA ASP A 55 -10.77 -10.71 10.22
C ASP A 55 -9.61 -10.07 11.02
N GLN A 56 -8.35 -10.35 10.65
CA GLN A 56 -7.18 -9.74 11.27
C GLN A 56 -6.69 -8.52 10.49
N THR A 57 -6.07 -7.59 11.22
CA THR A 57 -5.41 -6.42 10.67
C THR A 57 -3.97 -6.36 11.15
N THR A 58 -3.04 -6.11 10.24
CA THR A 58 -1.63 -5.88 10.56
C THR A 58 -1.24 -4.43 10.32
N ALA A 59 -0.28 -3.94 11.10
CA ALA A 59 0.27 -2.60 10.96
C ALA A 59 1.71 -2.64 10.43
N LEU A 60 2.02 -1.77 9.47
CA LEU A 60 3.27 -1.80 8.72
C LEU A 60 3.79 -0.37 8.48
N ASP A 61 5.00 -0.09 8.96
CA ASP A 61 5.70 1.15 8.63
C ASP A 61 6.37 1.05 7.24
N LEU A 62 6.17 2.06 6.39
CA LEU A 62 6.83 2.21 5.10
C LEU A 62 7.44 3.61 4.97
N ASP A 63 8.73 3.66 4.63
CA ASP A 63 9.43 4.93 4.36
C ASP A 63 9.19 5.36 2.91
N LEU A 64 8.74 6.60 2.74
CA LEU A 64 8.28 7.21 1.51
C LEU A 64 9.09 8.47 1.22
N ARG A 65 9.64 8.54 0.01
CA ARG A 65 10.16 9.77 -0.56
C ARG A 65 8.97 10.55 -1.15
N VAL A 66 8.75 11.75 -0.62
CA VAL A 66 7.65 12.62 -1.05
C VAL A 66 8.20 13.92 -1.61
N ASP A 67 7.75 14.28 -2.80
CA ASP A 67 7.97 15.58 -3.40
C ASP A 67 6.74 16.47 -3.16
N ALA A 68 6.91 17.39 -2.21
CA ALA A 68 5.88 18.32 -1.77
C ALA A 68 5.56 19.43 -2.80
N ALA A 69 6.34 19.55 -3.88
CA ALA A 69 6.11 20.59 -4.89
C ALA A 69 4.77 20.39 -5.60
N GLY A 70 3.84 21.34 -5.49
CA GLY A 70 2.56 21.32 -6.21
C GLY A 70 1.33 20.90 -5.40
N GLY A 71 1.41 20.86 -4.07
CA GLY A 71 0.25 20.83 -3.18
C GLY A 71 -0.45 19.47 -3.02
N GLU A 72 -1.00 18.90 -4.09
CA GLU A 72 -1.65 17.57 -4.05
C GLU A 72 -0.94 16.59 -4.99
N ILE A 73 -0.99 15.31 -4.64
CA ILE A 73 -0.54 14.19 -5.48
C ILE A 73 -1.76 13.30 -5.72
N GLU A 74 -2.28 13.37 -6.94
CA GLU A 74 -3.36 12.51 -7.39
C GLU A 74 -2.80 11.21 -7.99
N ASN A 75 -3.64 10.17 -8.05
CA ASN A 75 -3.32 8.91 -8.75
C ASN A 75 -2.04 8.23 -8.25
N ALA A 76 -1.69 8.45 -6.99
CA ALA A 76 -0.65 7.67 -6.34
C ALA A 76 -1.19 6.27 -6.03
N PHE A 77 -0.29 5.31 -5.88
CA PHE A 77 -0.67 3.94 -5.53
C PHE A 77 0.21 3.43 -4.40
N LEU A 78 -0.42 2.72 -3.46
CA LEU A 78 0.25 1.70 -2.66
C LEU A 78 -0.09 0.34 -3.27
N ILE A 79 0.95 -0.41 -3.64
CA ILE A 79 0.80 -1.73 -4.27
C ILE A 79 1.25 -2.80 -3.30
N LEU A 80 0.33 -3.69 -2.96
CA LEU A 80 0.58 -4.88 -2.16
C LEU A 80 0.61 -6.11 -3.06
N THR A 81 1.49 -7.06 -2.77
CA THR A 81 1.39 -8.41 -3.34
C THR A 81 1.09 -9.38 -2.22
N LEU A 82 0.04 -10.18 -2.42
CA LEU A 82 -0.48 -11.13 -1.47
C LEU A 82 -0.49 -12.52 -2.08
N GLY A 83 -0.32 -13.55 -1.27
CA GLY A 83 -0.48 -14.96 -1.67
C GLY A 83 -1.47 -15.69 -0.76
N SER A 84 -2.12 -16.72 -1.31
CA SER A 84 -2.91 -17.69 -0.55
C SER A 84 -2.95 -18.99 -1.36
N GLY A 85 -2.43 -20.07 -0.77
CA GLY A 85 -2.18 -21.32 -1.50
C GLY A 85 -1.31 -21.09 -2.75
N ALA A 86 -1.83 -21.49 -3.92
CA ALA A 86 -1.15 -21.35 -5.20
C ALA A 86 -1.45 -20.01 -5.93
N SER A 87 -2.38 -19.22 -5.42
CA SER A 87 -2.78 -17.95 -6.04
C SER A 87 -1.99 -16.78 -5.43
N ALA A 88 -1.74 -15.78 -6.27
CA ALA A 88 -1.17 -14.51 -5.86
C ALA A 88 -2.01 -13.37 -6.40
N TRP A 89 -2.11 -12.27 -5.65
CA TRP A 89 -2.87 -11.09 -6.04
C TRP A 89 -2.03 -9.82 -5.89
N ARG A 90 -2.25 -8.86 -6.79
CA ARG A 90 -1.84 -7.47 -6.64
C ARG A 90 -3.02 -6.67 -6.16
N ILE A 91 -2.81 -5.94 -5.07
CA ILE A 91 -3.78 -5.00 -4.52
C ILE A 91 -3.31 -3.61 -4.89
N LEU A 92 -4.07 -2.93 -5.74
CA LEU A 92 -3.80 -1.57 -6.18
C LEU A 92 -4.64 -0.62 -5.32
N THR A 93 -4.01 -0.03 -4.30
CA THR A 93 -4.66 0.95 -3.44
C THR A 93 -4.40 2.33 -4.03
N ARG A 94 -5.40 2.91 -4.69
CA ARG A 94 -5.32 4.27 -5.25
C ARG A 94 -5.43 5.28 -4.13
N LEU A 95 -4.52 6.24 -4.16
CA LEU A 95 -4.35 7.28 -3.16
C LEU A 95 -4.49 8.65 -3.80
N ARG A 96 -5.05 9.56 -3.02
CA ARG A 96 -4.82 10.99 -3.15
C ARG A 96 -4.05 11.49 -1.94
N VAL A 97 -2.92 12.16 -2.15
CA VAL A 97 -2.05 12.63 -1.07
C VAL A 97 -2.12 14.14 -1.02
N ARG A 98 -2.73 14.67 0.03
CA ARG A 98 -2.76 16.11 0.31
C ARG A 98 -1.49 16.50 1.04
N MET A 99 -0.92 17.65 0.72
CA MET A 99 0.15 18.23 1.54
C MET A 99 -0.44 19.30 2.46
N ASP A 100 -0.23 19.15 3.77
CA ASP A 100 -0.60 20.14 4.78
C ASP A 100 0.66 20.59 5.53
N GLY A 101 1.05 21.86 5.38
CA GLY A 101 2.31 22.36 5.96
C GLY A 101 3.55 21.57 5.53
N GLY A 102 3.50 20.86 4.39
CA GLY A 102 4.55 19.96 3.91
C GLY A 102 4.44 18.51 4.38
N VAL A 103 3.46 18.19 5.24
CA VAL A 103 3.13 16.83 5.69
C VAL A 103 2.24 16.14 4.66
N PRO A 104 2.60 14.94 4.17
CA PRO A 104 1.74 14.16 3.28
C PRO A 104 0.64 13.45 4.06
N TRP A 105 -0.60 13.69 3.66
CA TRP A 105 -1.80 13.03 4.16
C TRP A 105 -2.40 12.15 3.04
N PRO A 106 -1.97 10.88 2.94
CA PRO A 106 -2.54 9.94 1.99
C PRO A 106 -3.97 9.56 2.41
N LEU A 107 -4.89 9.68 1.46
CA LEU A 107 -6.26 9.20 1.55
C LEU A 107 -6.44 8.03 0.58
N VAL A 108 -6.96 6.91 1.09
CA VAL A 108 -7.35 5.77 0.25
C VAL A 108 -8.66 6.12 -0.45
N GLU A 109 -8.63 6.17 -1.78
CA GLU A 109 -9.81 6.49 -2.59
C GLU A 109 -10.49 5.24 -3.15
N ARG A 110 -9.68 4.23 -3.49
CA ARG A 110 -10.16 2.99 -4.10
C ARG A 110 -9.14 1.87 -3.87
N ILE A 111 -9.65 0.65 -3.78
CA ILE A 111 -8.84 -0.57 -3.73
C ILE A 111 -9.31 -1.48 -4.87
N ASP A 112 -8.38 -1.88 -5.73
CA ASP A 112 -8.61 -2.88 -6.78
C ASP A 112 -7.79 -4.14 -6.49
N VAL A 113 -8.39 -5.30 -6.73
CA VAL A 113 -7.77 -6.62 -6.52
C VAL A 113 -7.60 -7.29 -7.87
N GLN A 114 -6.37 -7.72 -8.18
CA GLN A 114 -6.04 -8.37 -9.45
C GLN A 114 -5.27 -9.67 -9.19
N GLU A 115 -5.75 -10.79 -9.71
CA GLU A 115 -4.99 -12.04 -9.64
C GLU A 115 -3.76 -11.98 -10.56
N VAL A 116 -2.61 -12.41 -10.03
CA VAL A 116 -1.35 -12.53 -10.75
C VAL A 116 -1.34 -13.90 -11.42
N GLY A 117 -1.58 -13.95 -12.72
CA GLY A 117 -1.51 -15.21 -13.47
C GLY A 117 -2.51 -15.36 -14.62
N PHE A 118 -3.53 -14.51 -14.71
CA PHE A 118 -4.43 -14.54 -15.87
C PHE A 118 -3.83 -13.77 -17.07
N SER A 119 -2.91 -14.42 -17.78
CA SER A 119 -2.81 -14.23 -19.22
C SER A 119 -3.89 -15.10 -19.83
N GLY A 120 -5.06 -14.55 -20.14
CA GLY A 120 -6.01 -15.24 -20.99
C GLY A 120 -5.27 -15.61 -22.27
N SER A 121 -5.04 -16.91 -22.47
CA SER A 121 -4.61 -17.43 -23.76
C SER A 121 -5.75 -17.16 -24.73
N GLY A 122 -5.62 -16.09 -25.50
CA GLY A 122 -6.31 -15.90 -26.77
C GLY A 122 -5.49 -16.53 -27.89
#